data_AF-A0A9D5ES21-F1
#
_entry.id   AF-A0A9D5ES21-F1
#
_cell.length_a   1.000
_cell.length_b   1.000
_cell.length_c   1.000
_cell.angle_alpha   90.00
_cell.angle_beta   90.00
_cell.angle_gamma   90.00
#
_symmetry.space_group_name_H-M   'P 1'
#
loop_
_entity.id
_entity.type
_entity.pdbx_description
1 polymer ?
#
loop_
_entity_poly.entity_id
_entity_poly.type
_entity_poly.pdbx_seq_one_letter_code
_entity_poly.pdbx_strand_id
1 'polypeptide(L)' 'MLWTRELGAGYSAFVVAEGRAFTLFQTSAGMFLIAIDAESGAELWKERFDWPWHPRGTYPGPGERRRGSWSAT' A
#
# COMPACT_ATOMS: atom_id res chain seq x y z
N MET A 1 10.73 -18.60 -9.27
CA MET A 1 9.72 -17.61 -8.83
C MET A 1 8.86 -18.30 -7.78
N LEU A 2 8.84 -17.81 -6.53
CA LEU A 2 8.11 -18.47 -5.43
C LEU A 2 6.60 -18.17 -5.49
N TRP A 3 6.26 -16.92 -5.77
CA TRP A 3 4.88 -16.47 -5.91
C TRP A 3 4.81 -15.21 -6.79
N THR A 4 3.59 -14.89 -7.22
CA THR A 4 3.22 -13.61 -7.84
C THR A 4 1.87 -13.18 -7.28
N ARG A 5 1.64 -11.87 -7.21
CA ARG A 5 0.39 -11.33 -6.66
C ARG A 5 -0.01 -10.08 -7.41
N GLU A 6 -1.27 -10.04 -7.84
CA GLU A 6 -1.83 -8.83 -8.41
C GLU A 6 -2.17 -7.83 -7.31
N LEU A 7 -1.74 -6.59 -7.51
CA LEU A 7 -2.08 -5.44 -6.70
C LEU A 7 -2.71 -4.38 -7.59
N GLY A 8 -3.25 -3.32 -6.97
CA GLY A 8 -3.62 -2.12 -7.70
C GLY A 8 -2.39 -1.34 -8.20
N ALA A 9 -2.62 -0.15 -8.76
CA ALA A 9 -1.53 0.69 -9.22
C ALA A 9 -0.60 1.08 -8.05
N GLY A 10 0.71 0.96 -8.21
CA GLY A 10 1.69 1.33 -7.20
C GLY A 10 2.76 2.22 -7.79
N TYR A 11 3.14 3.27 -7.08
CA TYR A 11 4.28 4.13 -7.42
C TYR A 11 5.47 3.91 -6.47
N SER A 12 5.35 2.94 -5.56
CA SER A 12 6.30 2.71 -4.49
C SER A 12 7.16 1.47 -4.75
N ALA A 13 8.39 1.52 -4.22
CA ALA A 13 9.24 0.35 -4.11
C ALA A 13 8.76 -0.57 -2.97
N PHE A 14 9.30 -1.79 -2.93
CA PHE A 14 9.10 -2.73 -1.84
C PHE A 14 10.18 -2.55 -0.76
N VAL A 15 9.79 -2.72 0.50
CA VAL A 15 10.72 -2.88 1.63
C VAL A 15 10.56 -4.29 2.19
N VAL A 16 11.66 -4.96 2.51
CA VAL A 16 11.62 -6.31 3.10
C VAL A 16 12.36 -6.30 4.45
N ALA A 17 11.68 -6.74 5.50
CA ALA A 17 12.24 -6.86 6.84
C ALA A 17 11.52 -7.99 7.60
N GLU A 18 12.27 -8.73 8.43
CA GLU A 18 11.71 -9.80 9.30
C GLU A 18 10.81 -10.81 8.58
N GLY A 19 11.19 -11.22 7.36
CA GLY A 19 10.41 -12.19 6.57
C GLY A 19 9.12 -11.61 5.96
N ARG A 20 8.95 -10.29 5.97
CA ARG A 20 7.76 -9.61 5.44
C ARG A 20 8.14 -8.62 4.36
N ALA A 21 7.36 -8.56 3.29
CA ALA A 21 7.45 -7.56 2.24
C ALA A 21 6.34 -6.51 2.42
N PHE A 22 6.71 -5.24 2.34
CA PHE A 22 5.82 -4.10 2.49
C PHE A 22 5.83 -3.24 1.23
N THR A 23 4.67 -2.74 0.83
CA THR A 23 4.56 -1.75 -0.26
C THR A 23 3.28 -0.94 -0.14
N LEU A 24 3.21 0.16 -0.90
CA LEU A 24 2.03 0.99 -1.05
C LEU A 24 1.45 0.79 -2.44
N PHE A 25 0.12 0.65 -2.51
CA PHE A 25 -0.61 0.59 -3.77
C PHE A 25 -1.97 1.27 -3.63
N GLN A 26 -2.65 1.52 -4.74
CA GLN A 26 -3.97 2.12 -4.78
C GLN A 26 -4.93 1.37 -5.69
N THR A 27 -6.19 1.41 -5.32
CA THR A 27 -7.34 0.98 -6.15
C THR A 27 -8.33 2.13 -6.23
N SER A 28 -9.44 1.97 -6.95
CA SER A 28 -10.53 2.95 -6.93
C SER A 28 -11.11 3.20 -5.53
N ALA A 29 -10.88 2.29 -4.56
CA ALA A 29 -11.38 2.41 -3.19
C ALA A 29 -10.43 3.16 -2.23
N GLY A 30 -9.16 3.39 -2.59
CA GLY A 30 -8.19 3.94 -1.65
C GLY A 30 -6.74 3.69 -2.01
N MET A 31 -5.88 4.29 -1.19
CA MET A 31 -4.47 3.96 -1.09
C MET A 31 -4.25 3.12 0.16
N PHE A 32 -3.44 2.08 0.02
CA PHE A 32 -3.27 1.02 0.98
C PHE A 32 -1.78 0.75 1.23
N LEU A 33 -1.44 0.53 2.50
CA LEU A 33 -0.21 -0.11 2.93
C LEU A 33 -0.52 -1.60 3.14
N ILE A 34 0.36 -2.46 2.65
CA ILE A 34 0.20 -3.90 2.80
C ILE A 34 1.47 -4.54 3.35
N ALA A 35 1.31 -5.54 4.21
CA ALA A 35 2.34 -6.50 4.55
C ALA A 35 2.02 -7.88 3.97
N ILE A 36 3.04 -8.51 3.40
CA ILE A 36 2.98 -9.79 2.73
C ILE A 36 4.04 -10.69 3.35
N ASP A 37 3.69 -11.94 3.62
CA ASP A 37 4.67 -12.96 3.99
C ASP A 37 5.62 -13.22 2.81
N ALA A 38 6.92 -13.02 3.00
CA ALA A 38 7.87 -13.02 1.89
C ALA A 38 8.07 -14.41 1.27
N GLU A 39 7.81 -15.48 2.02
CA GLU A 39 7.99 -16.86 1.56
C GLU A 39 6.77 -17.36 0.77
N SER A 40 5.57 -17.16 1.32
CA SER A 40 4.31 -17.69 0.75
C SER A 40 3.58 -16.70 -0.17
N GLY A 41 3.83 -15.40 -0.03
CA GLY A 41 3.06 -14.36 -0.72
C GLY A 41 1.69 -14.09 -0.10
N ALA A 42 1.40 -14.66 1.07
CA ALA A 42 0.14 -14.45 1.79
C ALA A 42 0.04 -13.02 2.32
N GLU A 43 -1.15 -12.43 2.23
CA GLU A 43 -1.44 -11.14 2.88
C GLU A 43 -1.48 -11.35 4.39
N LEU A 44 -0.59 -10.66 5.11
CA LEU A 44 -0.58 -10.66 6.57
C LEU A 44 -1.57 -9.64 7.11
N TRP A 45 -1.53 -8.44 6.53
CA TRP A 45 -2.49 -7.37 6.80
C TRP A 45 -2.48 -6.34 5.68
N LYS A 46 -3.57 -5.57 5.60
CA LYS A 46 -3.70 -4.42 4.70
C LYS A 46 -4.44 -3.30 5.42
N GLU A 47 -3.86 -2.11 5.36
CA GLU A 47 -4.42 -0.92 5.97
C GLU A 47 -4.66 0.16 4.93
N ARG A 48 -5.84 0.78 5.01
CA ARG A 48 -6.22 1.90 4.15
C ARG A 48 -5.77 3.20 4.80
N PHE A 49 -4.84 3.92 4.19
CA PHE A 49 -4.32 5.16 4.78
C PHE A 49 -4.87 6.43 4.13
N ASP A 50 -5.32 6.39 2.87
CA ASP A 50 -5.84 7.59 2.20
C ASP A 50 -6.74 7.27 1.00
N TRP A 51 -7.33 8.29 0.36
CA TRP A 51 -8.01 8.22 -0.94
C TRP A 51 -7.01 7.97 -2.07
N PRO A 52 -7.43 7.32 -3.17
CA PRO A 52 -6.54 7.14 -4.29
C PRO A 52 -6.21 8.48 -4.94
N TRP A 53 -5.12 8.51 -5.68
CA TRP A 53 -4.78 9.61 -6.56
C TRP A 53 -5.89 9.85 -7.58
N HIS A 54 -6.16 11.13 -7.84
CA HIS A 54 -7.12 11.56 -8.86
C HIS A 54 -6.42 12.34 -9.97
N PRO A 55 -6.76 12.11 -11.25
CA PRO A 55 -6.18 12.82 -12.40
C PRO A 55 -6.37 14.34 -12.38
N ARG A 56 -7.37 14.82 -11.63
CA ARG A 56 -7.66 16.25 -11.44
C ARG A 56 -6.98 16.84 -10.19
N GLY A 57 -6.24 16.04 -9.44
CA GLY A 57 -5.50 16.46 -8.26
C GLY A 57 -4.17 17.11 -8.64
N THR A 58 -3.80 18.19 -7.94
CA THR A 58 -2.55 18.94 -8.16
C THR A 58 -1.31 18.16 -7.73
N TYR A 59 -1.47 17.09 -6.94
CA TYR A 59 -0.38 16.25 -6.44
C TYR A 59 -0.51 14.81 -6.98
N PRO A 60 0.57 14.21 -7.54
CA PRO A 60 0.61 12.83 -8.00
C PRO A 60 0.76 11.84 -6.82
N GLY A 61 -0.13 11.96 -5.85
CA GLY A 61 -0.20 11.12 -4.66
C GLY A 61 -1.59 11.15 -4.06
N PRO A 62 -1.78 10.53 -2.88
CA PRO A 62 -3.09 10.43 -2.28
C PRO A 62 -3.70 11.82 -2.05
N GLY A 63 -5.00 11.94 -2.35
CA GLY A 63 -5.71 13.22 -2.29
C GLY A 63 -5.92 13.64 -0.84
N GLU A 64 -5.44 14.83 -0.47
CA GLU A 64 -5.53 15.32 0.91
C GLU A 64 -6.99 15.60 1.32
N ARG A 65 -7.63 14.64 2.01
CA ARG A 65 -8.83 14.85 2.85
C ARG A 65 -8.96 13.82 3.99
N ARG A 66 -7.94 13.75 4.85
CA ARG A 66 -7.99 13.57 6.33
C ARG A 66 -6.68 12.93 6.77
N ARG A 67 -5.96 13.63 7.66
CA ARG A 67 -4.79 13.13 8.37
C ARG A 67 -5.18 11.85 9.12
N GLY A 68 -4.79 10.69 8.62
CA GLY A 68 -4.82 9.45 9.40
C GLY A 68 -3.98 9.65 10.66
N SER A 69 -4.55 9.41 11.84
CA SER A 69 -3.81 9.38 13.09
C SER A 69 -3.03 8.08 13.15
N TRP A 70 -1.75 8.13 12.79
CA TRP A 70 -0.82 7.02 12.98
C TRP A 70 -0.28 7.08 14.40
N SER A 71 -0.56 6.05 15.19
CA SER A 71 0.12 5.82 16.46
C SER A 71 1.06 4.63 16.26
N ALA A 72 2.36 4.90 16.15
CA ALA A 72 3.37 3.87 16.34
C ALA A 72 3.42 3.55 17.84
N THR A 73 3.17 2.30 18.21
CA THR A 73 3.43 1.77 19.55
C THR A 73 4.83 1.18 19.59
#